data_AF-A0A8S3FWE5-F1
#
_entry.id   AF-A0A8S3FWE5-F1
#
_cell.length_a   1.000
_cell.length_b   1.000
_cell.length_c   1.000
_cell.angle_alpha   90.00
_cell.angle_beta   90.00
_cell.angle_gamma   90.00
#
_symmetry.space_group_name_H-M   'P 1'
#
loop_
_entity.id
_entity.type
_entity.pdbx_description
1 polymer ?
#
loop_
_entity_poly.entity_id
_entity_poly.type
_entity_poly.pdbx_seq_one_letter_code
_entity_poly.pdbx_strand_id
1 'polypeptide(L)'
;SVLNFYKRLIRLRKEHDLFTYGIYDLILSNNKQIYGYTRTSDMKRAYILTNLTGRVAQFGLYQGLSSSQLVLTNLIEPVPEHKDEKSFKFRPYEIRVYIIDHQKKESHHCRKDEKTKHTTDQTELKTTDESLTKLKKVASQKLEHVSYNPLHLTEQDQKDIIATLAEATTQALSEAETSKQPSITIDQEKVMP
;
A
#
# COMPACT_ATOMS: atom_id res chain seq x y z
N SER A 1 24.87 29.47 -6.31
CA SER A 1 26.13 28.76 -6.01
C SER A 1 25.84 27.54 -5.13
N VAL A 2 26.78 26.60 -5.08
CA VAL A 2 26.69 25.39 -4.23
C VAL A 2 26.52 25.76 -2.76
N LEU A 3 27.30 26.71 -2.25
CA LEU A 3 27.21 27.18 -0.86
C LEU A 3 25.80 27.68 -0.49
N ASN A 4 25.18 28.49 -1.35
CA ASN A 4 23.83 29.01 -1.09
C ASN A 4 22.78 27.91 -1.11
N PHE A 5 22.95 26.88 -1.95
CA PHE A 5 22.08 25.71 -1.92
C PHE A 5 22.18 24.96 -0.58
N TYR A 6 23.39 24.72 -0.07
CA TYR A 6 23.57 24.11 1.26
C TYR A 6 22.99 24.94 2.40
N LYS A 7 23.14 26.27 2.37
CA LYS A 7 22.49 27.17 3.35
C LYS A 7 20.98 26.99 3.35
N ARG A 8 20.35 26.95 2.16
CA ARG A 8 18.91 26.69 2.02
C ARG A 8 18.50 25.31 2.53
N LEU A 9 19.30 24.28 2.26
CA LEU A 9 19.06 22.91 2.71
C LEU A 9 19.14 22.79 4.24
N ILE A 10 20.15 23.38 4.87
CA ILE A 10 20.30 23.40 6.33
C ILE A 10 19.13 24.16 6.98
N ARG A 11 18.74 25.30 6.40
CA ARG A 11 17.58 26.07 6.86
C ARG A 11 16.30 25.24 6.79
N LEU A 12 16.05 24.61 5.64
CA LEU A 12 14.89 23.74 5.43
C LEU A 12 14.83 22.60 6.46
N ARG A 13 15.98 21.96 6.75
CA ARG A 13 16.07 20.90 7.77
C ARG A 13 15.75 21.42 9.19
N LYS A 14 16.18 22.65 9.52
CA LYS A 14 15.92 23.26 10.83
C LYS A 14 14.48 23.74 10.99
N GLU A 15 13.84 24.18 9.91
CA GLU A 15 12.45 24.66 9.92
C GLU A 15 11.42 23.53 9.95
N HIS A 16 11.81 22.31 9.55
CA HIS A 16 10.91 21.16 9.51
C HIS A 16 11.53 19.93 10.17
N ASP A 17 11.03 19.62 11.37
CA ASP A 17 11.36 18.41 12.12
C ASP A 17 11.15 17.12 11.32
N LEU A 18 10.27 17.15 10.33
CA LEU A 18 10.05 16.09 9.33
C LEU A 18 11.35 15.55 8.71
N PHE A 19 12.33 16.42 8.40
CA PHE A 19 13.59 15.98 7.80
C PHE A 19 14.57 15.35 8.81
N THR A 20 14.33 15.54 10.11
CA THR A 20 15.15 14.95 11.18
C THR A 20 14.51 13.67 11.69
N TYR A 21 13.23 13.72 12.09
CA TYR A 21 12.54 12.65 12.78
C TYR A 21 11.51 11.89 11.92
N GLY A 22 11.21 12.36 10.70
CA GLY A 22 10.25 11.67 9.84
C GLY A 22 10.72 10.28 9.43
N ILE A 23 9.76 9.35 9.30
CA ILE A 23 9.98 7.97 8.83
C ILE A 23 10.44 8.01 7.39
N TYR A 24 11.50 7.26 7.07
CA TYR A 24 12.05 7.15 5.73
C TYR A 24 11.39 5.99 4.97
N ASP A 25 10.91 6.25 3.75
CA ASP A 25 10.42 5.22 2.84
C ASP A 25 10.98 5.44 1.42
N LEU A 26 11.62 4.41 0.86
CA LEU A 26 12.11 4.43 -0.52
C LEU A 26 10.95 4.17 -1.49
N ILE A 27 10.71 5.08 -2.45
CA ILE A 27 9.55 5.00 -3.37
C ILE A 27 9.91 4.57 -4.79
N LEU A 28 11.20 4.62 -5.16
CA LEU A 28 11.67 4.31 -6.51
C LEU A 28 12.85 3.32 -6.48
N SER A 29 12.72 2.23 -5.71
CA SER A 29 13.78 1.23 -5.51
C SER A 29 14.35 0.64 -6.81
N ASN A 30 13.49 0.50 -7.83
CA ASN A 30 13.87 -0.14 -9.10
C ASN A 30 14.37 0.87 -10.15
N ASN A 31 14.31 2.18 -9.86
CA ASN A 31 14.75 3.21 -10.80
C ASN A 31 16.25 3.45 -10.68
N LYS A 32 17.01 3.19 -11.75
CA LYS A 32 18.47 3.34 -11.78
C LYS A 32 18.95 4.80 -11.89
N GLN A 33 18.10 5.72 -12.32
CA GLN A 33 18.46 7.13 -12.53
C GLN A 33 17.94 8.03 -11.42
N ILE A 34 16.70 7.81 -10.99
CA ILE A 34 16.03 8.63 -9.99
C ILE A 34 16.14 7.94 -8.63
N TYR A 35 16.83 8.59 -7.71
CA TYR A 35 16.73 8.27 -6.30
C TYR A 35 15.61 9.08 -5.68
N GLY A 36 14.55 8.38 -5.26
CA GLY A 36 13.35 8.97 -4.70
C GLY A 36 12.95 8.32 -3.40
N TYR A 37 12.79 9.11 -2.34
CA TYR A 37 12.31 8.64 -1.04
C TYR A 37 11.39 9.68 -0.41
N THR A 38 10.65 9.25 0.60
CA THR A 38 9.83 10.14 1.42
C THR A 38 10.34 10.25 2.84
N ARG A 39 10.04 11.37 3.48
CA ARG A 39 10.07 11.51 4.93
C ARG A 39 8.66 11.82 5.39
N THR A 40 8.10 10.98 6.26
CA THR A 40 6.70 11.10 6.70
C THR A 40 6.63 11.34 8.21
N SER A 41 5.85 12.32 8.63
CA SER A 41 5.37 12.50 10.00
C SER A 41 3.85 12.34 10.02
N ASP A 42 3.22 12.48 11.18
CA ASP A 42 1.77 12.29 11.31
C ASP A 42 0.96 13.27 10.44
N MET A 43 1.44 14.51 10.28
CA MET A 43 0.73 15.57 9.57
C MET A 43 1.29 15.91 8.18
N LYS A 44 2.54 15.54 7.88
CA LYS A 44 3.22 15.97 6.65
C LYS A 44 4.04 14.85 6.02
N ARG A 45 4.20 14.91 4.71
CA ARG A 45 5.09 14.03 3.95
C ARG A 45 5.93 14.87 3.00
N ALA A 46 7.24 14.65 3.04
CA ALA A 46 8.18 15.22 2.09
C ALA A 46 8.53 14.18 1.03
N TYR A 47 8.53 14.58 -0.25
CA TYR A 47 9.07 13.80 -1.36
C TYR A 47 10.42 14.39 -1.76
N ILE A 48 11.47 13.60 -1.66
CA ILE A 48 12.82 13.96 -2.06
C ILE A 48 13.15 13.18 -3.33
N LEU A 49 13.24 13.88 -4.45
CA LEU A 49 13.40 13.29 -5.78
C LEU A 49 14.66 13.84 -6.41
N THR A 50 15.62 12.98 -6.75
CA THR A 50 16.91 13.39 -7.31
C THR A 50 17.28 12.51 -8.49
N ASN A 51 17.63 13.12 -9.62
CA ASN A 51 18.32 12.44 -10.69
C ASN A 51 19.81 12.32 -10.36
N LEU A 52 20.32 11.12 -10.18
CA LEU A 52 21.74 10.88 -9.87
C LEU A 52 22.62 10.72 -11.11
N THR A 53 22.06 10.97 -12.31
CA THR A 53 22.76 10.76 -13.58
C THR A 53 22.91 12.04 -14.38
N GLY A 54 23.92 12.05 -15.25
CA GLY A 54 24.17 13.11 -16.23
C GLY A 54 23.21 13.13 -17.42
N ARG A 55 22.13 12.35 -17.39
CA ARG A 55 21.15 12.21 -18.48
C ARG A 55 19.77 12.64 -18.02
N VAL A 56 18.92 13.06 -18.95
CA VAL A 56 17.50 13.29 -18.65
C VAL A 56 16.87 11.98 -18.15
N ALA A 57 16.01 12.10 -17.15
CA ALA A 57 15.29 10.97 -16.58
C ALA A 57 13.79 11.27 -16.55
N GLN A 58 12.98 10.24 -16.75
CA GLN A 58 11.53 10.32 -16.70
C GLN A 58 10.97 9.22 -15.80
N PHE A 59 9.99 9.55 -14.98
CA PHE A 59 9.32 8.59 -14.12
C PHE A 59 7.91 9.06 -13.73
N GLY A 60 7.10 8.11 -13.26
CA GLY A 60 5.77 8.37 -12.73
C GLY A 60 5.68 8.14 -11.22
N LEU A 61 4.79 8.87 -10.56
CA LEU A 61 4.35 8.64 -9.18
C LEU A 61 2.84 8.41 -9.15
N TYR A 62 2.38 7.58 -8.20
CA TYR A 62 0.94 7.42 -7.97
C TYR A 62 0.30 8.68 -7.36
N GLN A 63 1.06 9.36 -6.50
CA GLN A 63 0.67 10.63 -5.89
C GLN A 63 1.06 11.79 -6.81
N GLY A 64 0.09 12.64 -7.14
CA GLY A 64 0.37 13.88 -7.86
C GLY A 64 0.97 14.94 -6.94
N LEU A 65 1.91 15.73 -7.48
CA LEU A 65 2.58 16.83 -6.78
C LEU A 65 2.34 18.14 -7.53
N SER A 66 2.35 19.25 -6.80
CA SER A 66 2.10 20.58 -7.36
C SER A 66 3.27 21.54 -7.10
N SER A 67 3.43 22.54 -7.97
CA SER A 67 4.45 23.59 -7.79
C SER A 67 4.31 24.35 -6.47
N SER A 68 3.10 24.52 -5.95
CA SER A 68 2.84 25.14 -4.64
C SER A 68 3.47 24.39 -3.46
N GLN A 69 3.79 23.11 -3.65
CA GLN A 69 4.39 22.24 -2.64
C GLN A 69 5.91 22.15 -2.78
N LEU A 70 6.50 22.70 -3.84
CA LEU A 70 7.94 22.65 -4.12
C LEU A 70 8.68 23.62 -3.20
N VAL A 71 9.47 23.07 -2.27
CA VAL A 71 10.20 23.86 -1.25
C VAL A 71 11.69 24.04 -1.57
N LEU A 72 12.29 23.13 -2.35
CA LEU A 72 13.70 23.20 -2.70
C LEU A 72 13.97 22.61 -4.09
N THR A 73 14.83 23.30 -4.83
CA THR A 73 15.43 22.81 -6.09
C THR A 73 16.82 23.42 -6.29
N ASN A 74 17.69 22.73 -7.02
CA ASN A 74 19.02 23.20 -7.40
C ASN A 74 19.06 23.90 -8.76
N LEU A 75 17.95 23.96 -9.49
CA LEU A 75 17.88 24.64 -10.78
C LEU A 75 18.01 26.16 -10.62
N ILE A 76 18.64 26.78 -11.62
CA ILE A 76 18.70 28.23 -11.77
C ILE A 76 17.40 28.73 -12.39
N GLU A 77 16.94 28.04 -13.44
CA GLU A 77 15.63 28.27 -14.04
C GLU A 77 14.52 27.70 -13.16
N PRO A 78 13.38 28.39 -13.05
CA PRO A 78 12.24 27.86 -12.32
C PRO A 78 11.75 26.56 -12.97
N VAL A 79 11.29 25.64 -12.12
CA VAL A 79 10.56 24.45 -12.58
C VAL A 79 9.24 24.94 -13.20
N PRO A 80 8.85 24.46 -14.40
CA PRO A 80 7.56 24.80 -15.00
C PRO A 80 6.41 24.57 -14.02
N GLU A 81 5.42 25.46 -14.04
CA GLU A 81 4.27 25.34 -13.16
C GLU A 81 3.47 24.07 -13.47
N HIS A 82 3.11 23.33 -12.42
CA HIS A 82 2.39 22.07 -12.54
C HIS A 82 1.44 21.90 -11.35
N LYS A 83 0.32 21.21 -11.59
CA LYS A 83 -0.73 20.95 -10.59
C LYS A 83 -1.14 19.50 -10.67
N ASP A 84 -1.03 18.79 -9.54
CA ASP A 84 -1.31 17.35 -9.42
C ASP A 84 -0.58 16.49 -10.48
N GLU A 85 0.64 16.86 -10.83
CA GLU A 85 1.43 16.18 -11.85
C GLU A 85 1.93 14.84 -11.32
N LYS A 86 1.80 13.80 -12.14
CA LYS A 86 2.20 12.43 -11.80
C LYS A 86 3.38 11.96 -12.63
N SER A 87 3.66 12.60 -13.76
CA SER A 87 4.76 12.27 -14.66
C SER A 87 5.80 13.37 -14.61
N PHE A 88 7.03 13.01 -14.28
CA PHE A 88 8.09 13.98 -14.10
C PHE A 88 9.22 13.75 -15.08
N LYS A 89 9.72 14.85 -15.63
CA LYS A 89 10.97 14.92 -16.39
C LYS A 89 12.00 15.71 -15.59
N PHE A 90 13.12 15.06 -15.30
CA PHE A 90 14.24 15.64 -14.56
C PHE A 90 15.43 15.88 -15.51
N ARG A 91 16.02 17.07 -15.43
CA ARG A 91 17.31 17.40 -16.04
C ARG A 91 18.44 16.61 -15.37
N PRO A 92 19.63 16.51 -16.00
CA PRO A 92 20.82 15.96 -15.36
C PRO A 92 21.07 16.55 -13.97
N TYR A 93 21.29 15.69 -12.97
CA TYR A 93 21.56 16.09 -11.57
C TYR A 93 20.51 17.00 -10.92
N GLU A 94 19.27 17.01 -11.41
CA GLU A 94 18.19 17.80 -10.84
C GLU A 94 17.67 17.21 -9.53
N ILE A 95 17.40 18.08 -8.55
CA ILE A 95 16.69 17.74 -7.31
C ILE A 95 15.43 18.58 -7.17
N ARG A 96 14.36 17.94 -6.70
CA ARG A 96 13.13 18.59 -6.24
C ARG A 96 12.72 18.01 -4.90
N VAL A 97 12.37 18.91 -3.97
CA VAL A 97 11.80 18.55 -2.67
C VAL A 97 10.42 19.14 -2.57
N TYR A 98 9.42 18.30 -2.36
CA TYR A 98 8.03 18.70 -2.16
C TYR A 98 7.60 18.39 -0.74
N ILE A 99 6.79 19.24 -0.12
CA ILE A 99 6.14 18.96 1.17
C ILE A 99 4.63 19.04 0.97
N ILE A 100 3.93 17.97 1.35
CA ILE A 100 2.47 17.88 1.30
C ILE A 100 1.91 17.59 2.68
N ASP A 101 0.67 17.99 2.91
CA ASP A 101 -0.07 17.53 4.08
C ASP A 101 -0.38 16.05 3.93
N HIS A 102 -0.22 15.31 5.02
CA HIS A 102 -0.38 13.88 5.09
C HIS A 102 -1.42 13.55 6.14
N GLN A 103 -2.45 12.80 5.74
CA GLN A 103 -3.46 12.26 6.64
C GLN A 103 -3.19 10.77 6.78
N LYS A 104 -2.87 10.31 8.00
CA LYS A 104 -2.71 8.90 8.30
C LYS A 104 -4.08 8.23 8.14
N LYS A 105 -4.22 7.30 7.19
CA LYS A 105 -5.38 6.39 7.20
C LYS A 105 -5.22 5.52 8.45
N GLU A 106 -6.05 5.78 9.46
CA GLU A 106 -6.11 4.91 10.63
C GLU A 106 -6.40 3.48 10.16
N SER A 107 -5.43 2.60 10.40
CA SER A 107 -5.68 1.17 10.37
C SER A 107 -6.29 0.83 11.72
N HIS A 108 -7.57 0.45 11.73
CA HIS A 108 -8.30 0.08 12.94
C HIS A 108 -7.52 -0.95 13.76
N HIS A 109 -6.92 -0.51 14.87
CA HIS A 109 -6.43 -1.39 15.91
C HIS A 109 -7.63 -1.74 16.81
N CYS A 110 -8.15 -2.96 16.65
CA CYS A 110 -9.16 -3.51 17.53
C CYS A 110 -8.51 -3.79 18.89
N ARG A 111 -8.82 -2.97 19.89
CA ARG A 111 -8.48 -3.21 21.29
C ARG A 111 -9.74 -3.67 22.00
N LYS A 112 -9.80 -4.96 22.31
CA LYS A 112 -10.69 -5.46 23.36
C LYS A 112 -10.13 -4.96 24.69
N ASP A 113 -10.96 -4.34 25.51
CA ASP A 113 -11.24 -4.78 26.88
C ASP A 113 -12.38 -3.94 27.49
N GLU A 114 -13.29 -4.65 28.13
CA GLU A 114 -14.63 -4.26 28.57
C GLU A 114 -14.67 -3.46 29.88
N LYS A 115 -15.75 -2.68 30.06
CA LYS A 115 -16.60 -2.44 31.27
C LYS A 115 -17.30 -1.07 31.10
N THR A 116 -18.62 -0.83 31.24
CA THR A 116 -19.71 -1.46 32.00
C THR A 116 -21.07 -0.78 31.66
N LYS A 117 -22.18 -1.56 31.64
CA LYS A 117 -23.63 -1.26 31.89
C LYS A 117 -24.51 -0.43 30.92
N HIS A 118 -25.53 -1.10 30.33
CA HIS A 118 -27.01 -0.98 30.52
C HIS A 118 -27.74 -1.54 29.27
N THR A 119 -28.46 -2.67 29.34
CA THR A 119 -29.93 -2.85 29.56
C THR A 119 -30.74 -3.07 28.26
N THR A 120 -31.25 -4.32 28.08
CA THR A 120 -32.58 -4.77 27.57
C THR A 120 -33.08 -4.25 26.20
N ASP A 121 -33.59 -5.00 25.20
CA ASP A 121 -34.21 -6.33 25.04
C ASP A 121 -34.17 -6.77 23.54
N GLN A 122 -34.35 -8.07 23.30
CA GLN A 122 -34.72 -8.88 22.09
C GLN A 122 -34.87 -8.18 20.70
N THR A 123 -34.45 -8.74 19.55
CA THR A 123 -34.84 -10.07 18.99
C THR A 123 -34.01 -10.39 17.72
N GLU A 124 -33.68 -11.68 17.51
CA GLU A 124 -33.01 -12.32 16.35
C GLU A 124 -33.71 -12.10 14.98
N LEU A 125 -33.04 -12.11 13.81
CA LEU A 125 -32.60 -13.27 12.99
C LEU A 125 -31.89 -12.73 11.72
N LYS A 126 -30.95 -13.37 11.00
CA LYS A 126 -30.07 -14.54 11.18
C LYS A 126 -29.17 -14.64 9.91
N THR A 127 -28.02 -15.27 10.08
CA THR A 127 -27.30 -16.16 9.12
C THR A 127 -26.73 -15.62 7.81
N THR A 128 -25.44 -15.24 7.81
CA THR A 128 -24.37 -15.82 6.93
C THR A 128 -23.02 -15.18 7.26
N ASP A 129 -22.23 -15.76 8.18
CA ASP A 129 -20.81 -15.36 8.33
C ASP A 129 -19.91 -16.48 8.89
N GLU A 130 -20.48 -17.51 9.53
CA GLU A 130 -19.71 -18.60 10.13
C GLU A 130 -18.93 -19.48 9.14
N SER A 131 -19.30 -19.47 7.85
CA SER A 131 -18.59 -20.23 6.81
C SER A 131 -17.31 -19.51 6.34
N LEU A 132 -17.28 -18.17 6.37
CA LEU A 132 -16.15 -17.37 5.91
C LEU A 132 -15.00 -17.33 6.92
N THR A 133 -15.31 -17.43 8.21
CA THR A 133 -14.30 -17.36 9.28
C THR A 133 -13.49 -18.65 9.41
N LYS A 134 -14.11 -19.81 9.16
CA LYS A 134 -13.40 -21.11 9.17
C LYS A 134 -12.40 -21.23 8.02
N LEU A 135 -12.75 -20.70 6.84
CA LEU A 135 -11.91 -20.68 5.64
C LEU A 135 -10.65 -19.80 5.81
N LYS A 136 -10.80 -18.62 6.42
CA LYS A 136 -9.65 -17.72 6.70
C LYS A 136 -8.67 -18.34 7.70
N LYS A 137 -9.17 -19.08 8.69
CA LYS A 137 -8.33 -19.70 9.73
C LYS A 137 -7.48 -20.85 9.21
N VAL A 138 -8.04 -21.69 8.32
CA VAL A 138 -7.31 -22.80 7.69
C VAL A 138 -6.22 -22.28 6.74
N ALA A 139 -6.49 -21.19 6.02
CA ALA A 139 -5.52 -20.56 5.13
C ALA A 139 -4.33 -19.92 5.90
N SER A 140 -4.58 -19.28 7.04
CA SER A 140 -3.52 -18.70 7.88
C SER A 140 -2.64 -19.77 8.55
N GLN A 141 -3.19 -20.92 8.93
CA GLN A 141 -2.40 -22.00 9.56
C GLN A 141 -1.43 -22.71 8.60
N LYS A 142 -1.64 -22.64 7.28
CA LYS A 142 -0.71 -23.20 6.29
C LYS A 142 0.50 -22.32 5.97
N LEU A 143 0.55 -21.07 6.45
CA LEU A 143 1.58 -20.09 6.07
C LEU A 143 2.69 -19.85 7.12
N GLU A 144 2.68 -20.54 8.26
CA GLU A 144 3.61 -20.23 9.38
C GLU A 144 5.02 -20.84 9.30
N HIS A 145 5.41 -21.49 8.19
CA HIS A 145 6.76 -22.08 8.07
C HIS A 145 7.65 -21.55 6.96
N VAL A 146 7.33 -20.42 6.31
CA VAL A 146 8.23 -19.86 5.29
C VAL A 146 8.85 -18.54 5.73
N SER A 147 10.05 -18.65 6.30
CA SER A 147 10.96 -17.53 6.53
C SER A 147 11.41 -16.95 5.18
N TYR A 148 11.00 -15.72 4.85
CA TYR A 148 11.44 -15.05 3.62
C TYR A 148 12.35 -13.85 3.92
N ASN A 149 13.59 -13.95 3.43
CA ASN A 149 14.57 -12.88 3.30
C ASN A 149 14.63 -12.47 1.80
N PRO A 150 14.11 -11.30 1.39
CA PRO A 150 13.69 -11.07 0.00
C PRO A 150 14.80 -10.49 -0.90
N LEU A 151 16.05 -10.94 -0.74
CA LEU A 151 17.17 -10.40 -1.52
C LEU A 151 17.66 -11.25 -2.69
N HIS A 152 17.21 -12.50 -2.85
CA HIS A 152 17.47 -13.29 -4.05
C HIS A 152 16.34 -14.33 -4.25
N LEU A 153 15.28 -13.98 -4.97
CA LEU A 153 14.35 -14.98 -5.51
C LEU A 153 14.85 -15.38 -6.89
N THR A 154 15.10 -16.67 -7.09
CA THR A 154 15.44 -17.21 -8.41
C THR A 154 14.18 -17.33 -9.26
N GLU A 155 14.31 -17.42 -10.60
CA GLU A 155 13.16 -17.63 -11.48
C GLU A 155 12.41 -18.93 -11.16
N GLN A 156 13.09 -19.92 -10.58
CA GLN A 156 12.47 -21.18 -10.19
C GLN A 156 11.57 -20.99 -8.95
N ASP A 157 12.05 -20.24 -7.96
CA ASP A 157 11.25 -19.93 -6.76
C ASP A 157 9.97 -19.16 -7.11
N GLN A 158 10.04 -18.27 -8.10
CA GLN A 158 8.86 -17.55 -8.59
C GLN A 158 7.86 -18.48 -9.29
N LYS A 159 8.35 -19.44 -10.09
CA LYS A 159 7.48 -20.44 -10.75
C LYS A 159 6.80 -21.35 -9.73
N ASP A 160 7.50 -21.76 -8.68
CA ASP A 160 6.97 -22.67 -7.67
C ASP A 160 5.91 -21.98 -6.80
N ILE A 161 6.07 -20.68 -6.49
CA ILE A 161 5.04 -19.88 -5.80
C ILE A 161 3.78 -19.74 -6.65
N ILE A 162 3.93 -19.44 -7.95
CA ILE A 162 2.78 -19.29 -8.86
C ILE A 162 2.05 -20.63 -9.03
N ALA A 163 2.79 -21.74 -9.17
CA ALA A 163 2.21 -23.07 -9.27
C ALA A 163 1.42 -23.44 -8.01
N THR A 164 1.98 -23.17 -6.83
CA THR A 164 1.33 -23.44 -5.54
C THR A 164 0.04 -22.63 -5.36
N LEU A 165 0.05 -21.36 -5.78
CA LEU A 165 -1.15 -20.51 -5.74
C LEU A 165 -2.23 -20.98 -6.71
N ALA A 166 -1.85 -21.39 -7.92
CA ALA A 166 -2.77 -21.91 -8.93
C ALA A 166 -3.44 -23.21 -8.46
N GLU A 167 -2.68 -24.13 -7.87
CA GLU A 167 -3.21 -25.41 -7.36
C GLU A 167 -4.19 -25.17 -6.20
N ALA A 168 -3.84 -24.28 -5.26
CA ALA A 168 -4.72 -23.91 -4.17
C ALA A 168 -6.04 -23.24 -4.65
N THR A 169 -5.99 -22.47 -5.74
CA THR A 169 -7.21 -21.87 -6.32
C THR A 169 -8.07 -22.89 -7.05
N THR A 170 -7.47 -23.83 -7.79
CA THR A 170 -8.21 -24.92 -8.45
C THR A 170 -8.90 -25.82 -7.45
N GLN A 171 -8.24 -26.15 -6.33
CA GLN A 171 -8.84 -26.93 -5.25
C GLN A 171 -10.01 -26.20 -4.58
N ALA A 172 -9.88 -24.90 -4.33
CA ALA A 172 -10.98 -24.11 -3.75
C ALA A 172 -12.20 -24.01 -4.70
N LEU A 173 -11.97 -23.98 -6.02
CA LEU A 173 -13.03 -23.97 -7.03
C LEU A 173 -13.76 -25.33 -7.13
N SER A 174 -13.03 -26.45 -7.06
CA SER A 174 -13.65 -27.79 -7.11
C SER A 174 -14.44 -28.13 -5.83
N GLU A 175 -14.00 -27.64 -4.67
CA GLU A 175 -14.72 -27.76 -3.39
C GLU A 175 -16.01 -26.92 -3.36
N ALA A 176 -16.08 -25.82 -4.11
CA ALA A 176 -17.28 -24.97 -4.20
C ALA A 176 -18.39 -25.59 -5.07
N GLU A 177 -18.05 -26.47 -6.02
CA GLU A 177 -19.01 -27.10 -6.94
C GLU A 177 -19.72 -28.32 -6.32
N THR A 178 -19.18 -28.93 -5.26
CA THR A 178 -19.75 -30.14 -4.64
C THR A 178 -20.92 -29.89 -3.68
N SER A 179 -21.31 -28.62 -3.45
CA SER A 179 -22.39 -28.22 -2.53
C SER A 179 -23.70 -27.79 -3.22
N LYS A 180 -24.01 -28.32 -4.43
CA LYS A 180 -25.31 -28.15 -5.08
C LYS A 180 -25.84 -29.48 -5.63
N GLN A 181 -26.60 -30.20 -4.82
CA GLN A 181 -27.64 -31.13 -5.30
C GLN A 181 -28.94 -30.85 -4.53
N PRO A 182 -30.06 -30.53 -5.20
CA PRO A 182 -31.37 -30.60 -4.57
C PRO A 182 -31.90 -32.04 -4.67
N SER A 183 -32.19 -32.64 -3.50
CA SER A 183 -32.98 -33.87 -3.40
C SER A 183 -34.44 -33.51 -3.65
N ILE A 184 -34.98 -33.94 -4.80
CA ILE A 184 -36.40 -33.84 -5.12
C ILE A 184 -37.06 -35.09 -4.54
N THR A 185 -37.84 -34.93 -3.46
CA THR A 185 -38.79 -35.95 -3.00
C THR A 185 -40.14 -35.66 -3.65
N ILE A 186 -40.61 -36.59 -4.48
CA ILE A 186 -41.96 -36.61 -5.05
C ILE A 186 -42.85 -37.30 -4.03
N ASP A 187 -43.79 -36.57 -3.41
CA ASP A 187 -44.91 -37.17 -2.70
C ASP A 187 -46.05 -37.42 -3.69
N GLN A 188 -46.37 -38.70 -3.89
CA GLN A 188 -47.56 -39.14 -4.58
C GLN A 188 -48.77 -39.17 -3.64
N GLU A 189 -49.86 -38.60 -4.12
CA GLU A 189 -51.19 -39.20 -4.15
C GLU A 189 -51.78 -39.70 -2.81
N LYS A 190 -52.78 -38.97 -2.29
CA LYS A 190 -53.89 -39.62 -1.59
C LYS A 190 -55.24 -39.02 -1.95
N VAL A 191 -55.86 -39.77 -2.86
CA VAL A 191 -57.26 -39.78 -3.25
C VAL A 191 -58.16 -40.17 -2.05
N MET A 192 -59.41 -39.68 -2.14
CA MET A 192 -60.69 -40.23 -1.60
C MET A 192 -61.20 -39.78 -0.21
N PRO A 193 -62.53 -39.90 0.03
CA PRO A 193 -63.66 -40.07 -0.91
C PRO A 193 -64.66 -38.91 -0.96
#